data_AF-A0A137QCJ3-F1
#
_entry.id   AF-A0A137QCJ3-F1
#
_cell.length_a   1.000
_cell.length_b   1.000
_cell.length_c   1.000
_cell.angle_alpha   90.00
_cell.angle_beta   90.00
_cell.angle_gamma   90.00
#
_symmetry.space_group_name_H-M   'P 1'
#
loop_
_entity.id
_entity.type
_entity.pdbx_description
1 polymer ?
#
loop_
_entity_poly.entity_id
_entity_poly.type
_entity_poly.pdbx_seq_one_letter_code
_entity_poly.pdbx_strand_id
1 'polypeptide(L)'
;MAAIQPLLDQPDDQLPVLLAEVATRVARIPNIAPGPNAVTAEELQAALQASSAVILEAVHASEARVMAKINEESSLLMLRLHNSKCPYNTQLRYPAGIDSQYFPQNKIELYQIRGPACIQMAEALGMQPFPNNMNVESRREKIIEYLGAI
;
A
#
# COMPACT_ATOMS: atom_id res chain seq x y z
N MET A 1 24.66 16.86 -4.15
CA MET A 1 24.27 15.92 -5.21
C MET A 1 22.82 15.55 -4.97
N ALA A 2 21.92 16.19 -5.70
CA ALA A 2 20.48 16.00 -5.66
C ALA A 2 20.10 15.01 -6.77
N ALA A 3 19.40 13.92 -6.43
CA ALA A 3 18.49 13.14 -7.29
C ALA A 3 18.18 11.74 -6.71
N ILE A 4 17.49 11.62 -5.56
CA ILE A 4 16.78 10.35 -5.20
C ILE A 4 15.42 10.64 -4.54
N GLN A 5 14.87 11.85 -4.70
CA GLN A 5 13.60 12.22 -4.08
C GLN A 5 12.32 11.63 -4.72
N PRO A 6 12.28 11.03 -5.94
CA PRO A 6 11.00 10.54 -6.47
C PRO A 6 10.72 9.05 -6.17
N LEU A 7 11.54 8.36 -5.37
CA LEU A 7 11.37 6.91 -5.13
C LEU A 7 10.28 6.55 -4.09
N LEU A 8 9.58 7.55 -3.55
CA LEU A 8 8.71 7.42 -2.37
C LEU A 8 7.21 7.22 -2.69
N ASP A 9 6.82 7.18 -3.98
CA ASP A 9 5.39 7.25 -4.38
C ASP A 9 4.90 6.12 -5.30
N GLN A 10 5.61 4.99 -5.45
CA GLN A 10 5.23 3.97 -6.45
C GLN A 10 4.75 2.62 -5.86
N PRO A 11 3.73 1.99 -6.50
CA PRO A 11 3.02 0.81 -5.99
C PRO A 11 3.90 -0.45 -5.97
N ASP A 12 3.42 -1.48 -5.26
CA ASP A 12 4.05 -2.78 -4.94
C ASP A 12 4.72 -3.55 -6.12
N ASP A 13 4.57 -3.12 -7.37
CA ASP A 13 5.23 -3.67 -8.57
C ASP A 13 6.74 -3.34 -8.68
N GLN A 14 7.30 -2.55 -7.76
CA GLN A 14 8.72 -2.15 -7.80
C GLN A 14 9.68 -2.97 -6.94
N LEU A 15 9.24 -4.00 -6.22
CA LEU A 15 10.18 -4.90 -5.54
C LEU A 15 11.26 -5.47 -6.49
N PRO A 16 10.94 -5.88 -7.73
CA PRO A 16 11.92 -6.30 -8.73
C PRO A 16 12.85 -5.17 -9.18
N VAL A 17 12.33 -3.93 -9.23
CA VAL A 17 13.08 -2.73 -9.64
C VAL A 17 14.05 -2.28 -8.56
N LEU A 18 13.63 -2.31 -7.29
CA LEU A 18 14.49 -2.06 -6.12
C LEU A 18 15.57 -3.14 -5.99
N LEU A 19 15.23 -4.41 -6.21
CA LEU A 19 16.21 -5.50 -6.27
C LEU A 19 17.19 -5.32 -7.44
N ALA A 20 16.71 -4.89 -8.61
CA ALA A 20 17.57 -4.60 -9.76
C ALA A 20 18.45 -3.37 -9.51
N GLU A 21 17.96 -2.33 -8.85
CA GLU A 21 18.73 -1.14 -8.52
C GLU A 21 19.77 -1.42 -7.44
N VAL A 22 19.42 -2.21 -6.42
CA VAL A 22 20.37 -2.73 -5.43
C VAL A 22 21.42 -3.61 -6.11
N ALA A 23 21.02 -4.53 -7.00
CA ALA A 23 21.96 -5.35 -7.77
C ALA A 23 22.88 -4.50 -8.67
N THR A 24 22.36 -3.42 -9.26
CA THR A 24 23.14 -2.49 -10.08
C THR A 24 24.11 -1.65 -9.23
N ARG A 25 23.71 -1.27 -8.01
CA ARG A 25 24.59 -0.57 -7.05
C ARG A 25 25.65 -1.49 -6.47
N VAL A 26 25.31 -2.76 -6.21
CA VAL A 26 26.25 -3.82 -5.81
C VAL A 26 27.22 -4.15 -6.95
N ALA A 27 26.76 -4.19 -8.20
CA ALA A 27 27.61 -4.38 -9.38
C ALA A 27 28.51 -3.17 -9.67
N ARG A 28 28.15 -1.97 -9.17
CA ARG A 28 28.98 -0.76 -9.20
C ARG A 28 29.95 -0.64 -8.01
N ILE A 29 29.96 -1.61 -7.09
CA ILE A 29 31.11 -1.77 -6.21
C ILE A 29 32.30 -1.96 -7.16
N PRO A 30 33.31 -1.06 -7.14
CA PRO A 30 34.41 -1.16 -8.07
C PRO A 30 34.99 -2.55 -7.95
N ASN A 31 35.06 -3.27 -9.07
CA ASN A 31 35.87 -4.46 -9.15
C ASN A 31 37.31 -3.96 -8.99
N ILE A 32 37.82 -3.98 -7.75
CA ILE A 32 39.15 -3.47 -7.41
C ILE A 32 40.15 -4.41 -8.06
N ALA A 33 40.50 -4.14 -9.32
CA ALA A 33 41.75 -4.63 -9.87
C ALA A 33 42.87 -4.14 -8.94
N PRO A 34 43.80 -5.01 -8.53
CA PRO A 34 44.84 -4.66 -7.58
C PRO A 34 45.84 -3.69 -8.23
N GLY A 35 45.48 -2.40 -8.22
CA GLY A 35 46.37 -1.28 -8.52
C GLY A 35 47.00 -0.74 -7.22
N PRO A 36 48.06 0.06 -7.30
CA PRO A 36 48.96 0.40 -6.19
C PRO A 36 48.36 1.29 -5.08
N ASN A 37 47.08 1.65 -5.18
CA ASN A 37 46.35 2.34 -4.12
C ASN A 37 45.52 1.30 -3.36
N ALA A 38 46.17 0.58 -2.45
CA ALA A 38 45.50 -0.38 -1.59
C ALA A 38 44.44 0.35 -0.77
N VAL A 39 43.16 0.06 -1.04
CA VAL A 39 42.03 0.45 -0.18
C VAL A 39 42.41 0.04 1.24
N THR A 40 42.45 1.01 2.14
CA THR A 40 42.85 0.74 3.52
C THR A 40 41.76 -0.09 4.19
N ALA A 41 42.14 -0.95 5.15
CA ALA A 41 41.17 -1.70 5.93
C ALA A 41 40.15 -0.78 6.61
N GLU A 42 40.55 0.45 6.95
CA GLU A 42 39.69 1.49 7.54
C GLU A 42 38.62 2.01 6.56
N GLU A 43 38.98 2.26 5.29
CA GLU A 43 38.01 2.68 4.27
C GLU A 43 36.98 1.58 3.96
N LEU A 44 37.44 0.32 3.90
CA LEU A 44 36.55 -0.82 3.72
C LEU A 44 35.61 -1.00 4.93
N GLN A 45 36.14 -0.82 6.15
CA GLN A 45 35.36 -0.95 7.37
C GLN A 45 34.34 0.19 7.52
N ALA A 46 34.69 1.42 7.17
CA ALA A 46 33.77 2.55 7.14
C ALA A 46 32.65 2.35 6.11
N ALA A 47 32.98 1.83 4.91
CA ALA A 47 31.99 1.51 3.88
C ALA A 47 31.03 0.39 4.32
N LEU A 48 31.53 -0.64 5.00
CA LEU A 48 30.70 -1.71 5.57
C LEU A 48 29.76 -1.19 6.66
N GLN A 49 30.25 -0.33 7.56
CA GLN A 49 29.42 0.26 8.62
C GLN A 49 28.34 1.17 8.04
N ALA A 50 28.68 2.02 7.07
CA ALA A 50 27.72 2.87 6.39
C ALA A 50 26.64 2.04 5.66
N SER A 51 27.04 0.98 4.96
CA SER A 51 26.11 0.06 4.29
C SER A 51 25.18 -0.64 5.28
N SER A 52 25.71 -1.12 6.42
CA SER A 52 24.92 -1.76 7.46
C SER A 52 23.88 -0.83 8.08
N ALA A 53 24.22 0.45 8.29
CA ALA A 53 23.30 1.44 8.83
C ALA A 53 22.11 1.68 7.88
N VAL A 54 22.40 1.83 6.59
CA VAL A 54 21.37 2.02 5.55
C VAL A 54 20.45 0.79 5.46
N ILE A 55 21.01 -0.42 5.54
CA ILE A 55 20.22 -1.66 5.52
C ILE A 55 19.29 -1.73 6.73
N LEU A 56 19.79 -1.44 7.93
CA LEU A 56 18.98 -1.47 9.15
C LEU A 56 17.84 -0.45 9.12
N GLU A 57 18.10 0.75 8.63
CA GLU A 57 17.05 1.77 8.47
C GLU A 57 15.98 1.33 7.47
N ALA A 58 16.39 0.75 6.33
CA ALA A 58 15.45 0.23 5.33
C ALA A 58 14.60 -0.93 5.87
N VAL A 59 15.19 -1.80 6.71
CA VAL A 59 14.47 -2.90 7.39
C VAL A 59 13.47 -2.35 8.39
N HIS A 60 13.85 -1.43 9.28
CA HIS A 60 12.90 -0.85 10.23
C HIS A 60 11.74 -0.12 9.52
N ALA A 61 12.03 0.58 8.42
CA ALA A 61 11.01 1.25 7.62
C ALA A 61 10.08 0.25 6.90
N SER A 62 10.57 -0.93 6.49
CA SER A 62 9.72 -1.98 5.92
C SER A 62 8.86 -2.65 7.00
N GLU A 63 9.41 -2.93 8.18
CA GLU A 63 8.69 -3.49 9.32
C GLU A 63 7.55 -2.58 9.76
N ALA A 64 7.81 -1.27 9.92
CA ALA A 64 6.77 -0.29 10.28
C ALA A 64 5.62 -0.28 9.25
N ARG A 65 5.94 -0.37 7.95
CA ARG A 65 4.94 -0.45 6.87
C ARG A 65 4.12 -1.73 6.93
N VAL A 66 4.76 -2.88 7.15
CA VAL A 66 4.07 -4.16 7.28
C VAL A 66 3.13 -4.14 8.49
N MET A 67 3.59 -3.63 9.63
CA MET A 67 2.75 -3.51 10.82
C MET A 67 1.56 -2.57 10.63
N ALA A 68 1.75 -1.45 9.93
CA ALA A 68 0.66 -0.54 9.58
C ALA A 68 -0.39 -1.23 8.70
N LYS A 69 0.05 -1.96 7.66
CA LYS A 69 -0.84 -2.71 6.75
C LYS A 69 -1.61 -3.81 7.47
N ILE A 70 -0.96 -4.58 8.34
CA ILE A 70 -1.61 -5.61 9.15
C ILE A 70 -2.70 -5.00 10.03
N ASN A 71 -2.42 -3.85 10.66
CA ASN A 71 -3.39 -3.17 11.51
C ASN A 71 -4.60 -2.66 10.71
N GLU A 72 -4.37 -2.08 9.53
CA GLU A 72 -5.42 -1.65 8.62
C GLU A 72 -6.29 -2.83 8.17
N GLU A 73 -5.69 -3.90 7.66
CA GLU A 73 -6.42 -5.10 7.21
C GLU A 73 -7.19 -5.78 8.35
N SER A 74 -6.62 -5.82 9.55
CA SER A 74 -7.29 -6.37 10.74
C SER A 74 -8.53 -5.56 11.13
N SER A 75 -8.45 -4.23 11.04
CA SER A 75 -9.60 -3.35 11.30
C SER A 75 -10.71 -3.54 10.25
N LEU A 76 -10.32 -3.69 8.98
CA LEU A 76 -11.24 -3.92 7.87
C LEU A 76 -11.90 -5.30 7.96
N LEU A 77 -11.17 -6.32 8.40
CA LEU A 77 -11.72 -7.67 8.61
C LEU A 77 -12.85 -7.66 9.64
N MET A 78 -12.67 -7.00 10.78
CA MET A 78 -13.70 -6.91 11.81
C MET A 78 -14.96 -6.21 11.31
N LEU A 79 -14.80 -5.17 10.48
CA LEU A 79 -15.90 -4.49 9.81
C LEU A 79 -16.63 -5.41 8.82
N ARG A 80 -15.90 -6.13 7.97
CA ARG A 80 -16.48 -7.07 6.99
C ARG A 80 -17.26 -8.19 7.67
N LEU A 81 -16.72 -8.74 8.76
CA LEU A 81 -17.40 -9.76 9.57
C LEU A 81 -18.69 -9.25 10.20
N HIS A 82 -18.73 -7.98 10.62
CA HIS A 82 -19.95 -7.36 11.09
C HIS A 82 -20.98 -7.21 9.96
N ASN A 83 -20.60 -6.51 8.88
CA ASN A 83 -21.51 -6.18 7.77
C ASN A 83 -22.08 -7.41 7.06
N SER A 84 -21.30 -8.48 6.95
CA SER A 84 -21.75 -9.73 6.31
C SER A 84 -22.89 -10.39 7.08
N LYS A 85 -22.87 -10.31 8.42
CA LYS A 85 -23.92 -10.86 9.29
C LYS A 85 -25.12 -9.94 9.43
N CYS A 86 -25.03 -8.68 9.00
CA CYS A 86 -26.12 -7.72 9.13
C CYS A 86 -27.28 -8.02 8.16
N PRO A 87 -28.54 -7.96 8.62
CA PRO A 87 -29.70 -7.95 7.75
C PRO A 87 -29.70 -6.78 6.77
N TYR A 88 -30.45 -6.91 5.68
CA TYR A 88 -30.44 -5.96 4.55
C TYR A 88 -30.84 -4.52 4.93
N ASN A 89 -31.68 -4.34 5.93
CA ASN A 89 -32.21 -3.05 6.40
C ASN A 89 -31.50 -2.51 7.65
N THR A 90 -30.44 -3.19 8.12
CA THR A 90 -29.68 -2.78 9.31
C THR A 90 -28.54 -1.84 8.92
N GLN A 91 -28.13 -0.99 9.86
CA GLN A 91 -27.08 -0.01 9.62
C GLN A 91 -25.73 -0.67 9.29
N LEU A 92 -25.13 -0.27 8.16
CA LEU A 92 -23.79 -0.65 7.74
C LEU A 92 -22.73 0.10 8.56
N ARG A 93 -21.61 -0.58 8.82
CA ARG A 93 -20.42 0.05 9.40
C ARG A 93 -19.43 0.42 8.30
N TYR A 94 -18.72 1.52 8.54
CA TYR A 94 -17.70 2.08 7.66
C TYR A 94 -16.34 2.14 8.37
N PRO A 95 -15.22 2.11 7.61
CA PRO A 95 -13.89 2.35 8.15
C PRO A 95 -13.82 3.64 8.99
N ALA A 96 -12.90 3.67 9.96
CA ALA A 96 -12.72 4.84 10.81
C ALA A 96 -12.29 6.07 9.98
N GLY A 97 -12.81 7.25 10.34
CA GLY A 97 -12.53 8.50 9.62
C GLY A 97 -13.46 8.78 8.44
N ILE A 98 -14.32 7.84 8.06
CA ILE A 98 -15.33 8.05 7.03
C ILE A 98 -16.60 8.60 7.65
N ASP A 99 -17.07 9.72 7.11
CA ASP A 99 -18.35 10.31 7.48
C ASP A 99 -19.49 9.53 6.80
N SER A 100 -20.12 8.64 7.56
CA SER A 100 -21.16 7.75 7.05
C SER A 100 -22.45 8.45 6.67
N GLN A 101 -22.66 9.73 7.02
CA GLN A 101 -23.94 10.42 6.80
C GLN A 101 -24.30 10.59 5.31
N TYR A 102 -23.29 10.61 4.43
CA TYR A 102 -23.48 10.73 2.98
C TYR A 102 -23.40 9.39 2.24
N PHE A 103 -23.23 8.29 2.98
CA PHE A 103 -23.13 6.95 2.43
C PHE A 103 -24.40 6.13 2.67
N PRO A 104 -24.60 5.05 1.89
CA PRO A 104 -25.70 4.11 2.10
C PRO A 104 -25.77 3.64 3.55
N GLN A 105 -26.92 3.81 4.20
CA GLN A 105 -27.06 3.38 5.58
C GLN A 105 -27.22 1.88 5.70
N ASN A 106 -27.67 1.19 4.65
CA ASN A 106 -27.98 -0.24 4.69
C ASN A 106 -27.67 -0.91 3.34
N LYS A 107 -27.76 -2.25 3.29
CA LYS A 107 -27.46 -3.00 2.07
C LYS A 107 -28.40 -2.64 0.92
N ILE A 108 -29.68 -2.38 1.19
CA ILE A 108 -30.67 -2.01 0.16
C ILE A 108 -30.24 -0.72 -0.57
N GLU A 109 -29.88 0.31 0.19
CA GLU A 109 -29.36 1.56 -0.38
C GLU A 109 -28.05 1.34 -1.13
N LEU A 110 -27.19 0.44 -0.62
CA LEU A 110 -25.92 0.09 -1.26
C LEU A 110 -26.12 -0.57 -2.63
N TYR A 111 -27.12 -1.43 -2.78
CA TYR A 111 -27.47 -2.03 -4.08
C TYR A 111 -28.05 -1.02 -5.08
N GLN A 112 -28.50 0.16 -4.61
CA GLN A 112 -29.18 1.17 -5.42
C GLN A 112 -28.28 2.35 -5.82
N ILE A 113 -27.04 2.43 -5.34
CA ILE A 113 -26.13 3.56 -5.64
C ILE A 113 -25.88 3.73 -7.13
N ARG A 114 -25.83 4.97 -7.62
CA ARG A 114 -25.63 5.25 -9.05
C ARG A 114 -24.15 5.40 -9.41
N GLY A 115 -23.82 5.29 -10.70
CA GLY A 115 -22.45 5.29 -11.20
C GLY A 115 -21.51 6.38 -10.63
N PRO A 116 -21.91 7.67 -10.59
CA PRO A 116 -21.10 8.72 -9.98
C PRO A 116 -20.88 8.53 -8.47
N ALA A 117 -21.91 8.08 -7.75
CA ALA A 117 -21.83 7.82 -6.32
C ALA A 117 -20.90 6.64 -6.01
N CYS A 118 -20.84 5.62 -6.88
CA CYS A 118 -19.86 4.54 -6.73
C CYS A 118 -18.41 5.08 -6.74
N ILE A 119 -18.10 6.01 -7.64
CA ILE A 119 -16.76 6.58 -7.77
C ILE A 119 -16.40 7.37 -6.51
N GLN A 120 -17.28 8.27 -6.08
CA GLN A 120 -17.07 9.07 -4.86
C GLN A 120 -16.91 8.19 -3.62
N MET A 121 -17.69 7.11 -3.53
CA MET A 121 -17.61 6.17 -2.43
C MET A 121 -16.31 5.37 -2.44
N ALA A 122 -15.85 4.91 -3.60
CA ALA A 122 -14.55 4.24 -3.72
C ALA A 122 -13.39 5.18 -3.32
N GLU A 123 -13.44 6.43 -3.75
CA GLU A 123 -12.46 7.45 -3.37
C GLU A 123 -12.45 7.70 -1.86
N ALA A 124 -13.63 7.88 -1.25
CA ALA A 124 -13.74 8.06 0.20
C ALA A 124 -13.32 6.83 1.01
N LEU A 125 -13.49 5.63 0.45
CA LEU A 125 -13.02 4.37 1.04
C LEU A 125 -11.51 4.12 0.83
N GLY A 126 -10.80 5.02 0.12
CA GLY A 126 -9.39 4.82 -0.23
C GLY A 126 -9.16 3.61 -1.14
N MET A 127 -10.18 3.18 -1.88
CA MET A 127 -10.09 2.07 -2.81
C MET A 127 -9.31 2.47 -4.07
N GLN A 128 -8.75 1.47 -4.74
CA GLN A 128 -8.15 1.69 -6.06
C GLN A 128 -9.20 2.21 -7.04
N PRO A 129 -8.85 3.17 -7.92
CA PRO A 129 -9.78 3.73 -8.90
C PRO A 129 -10.37 2.64 -9.79
N PHE A 130 -11.66 2.75 -10.11
CA PHE A 130 -12.29 1.81 -11.03
C PHE A 130 -11.78 1.99 -12.46
N PRO A 131 -11.61 0.90 -13.24
CA PRO A 131 -11.37 0.98 -14.67
C PRO A 131 -12.47 1.77 -15.39
N ASN A 132 -12.07 2.59 -16.38
CA ASN A 132 -12.97 3.49 -17.11
C ASN A 132 -14.17 2.77 -17.76
N ASN A 133 -14.00 1.52 -18.18
CA ASN A 133 -15.03 0.70 -18.83
C ASN A 133 -15.83 -0.19 -17.86
N MET A 134 -15.57 -0.13 -16.55
CA MET A 134 -16.30 -0.93 -15.58
C MET A 134 -17.75 -0.43 -15.46
N ASN A 135 -18.72 -1.33 -15.58
CA ASN A 135 -20.14 -0.99 -15.45
C ASN A 135 -20.52 -0.68 -13.99
N VAL A 136 -21.71 -0.10 -13.76
CA VAL A 136 -22.14 0.32 -12.41
C VAL A 136 -22.34 -0.87 -11.47
N GLU A 137 -22.84 -2.00 -11.98
CA GLU A 137 -23.09 -3.22 -11.20
C GLU A 137 -21.78 -3.79 -10.63
N SER A 138 -20.75 -3.97 -11.45
CA SER A 138 -19.44 -4.44 -11.01
C SER A 138 -18.76 -3.45 -10.04
N ARG A 139 -18.99 -2.14 -10.19
CA ARG A 139 -18.51 -1.15 -9.21
C ARG A 139 -19.20 -1.35 -7.86
N ARG A 140 -20.52 -1.60 -7.85
CA ARG A 140 -21.26 -1.90 -6.61
C ARG A 140 -20.74 -3.17 -5.96
N GLU A 141 -20.56 -4.23 -6.73
CA GLU A 141 -20.03 -5.51 -6.23
C GLU A 141 -18.67 -5.31 -5.55
N LYS A 142 -17.77 -4.52 -6.16
CA LYS A 142 -16.46 -4.22 -5.56
C LYS A 142 -16.57 -3.45 -4.24
N ILE A 143 -17.49 -2.51 -4.13
CA ILE A 143 -17.74 -1.76 -2.89
C ILE A 143 -18.36 -2.69 -1.83
N ILE A 144 -19.31 -3.53 -2.22
CA ILE A 144 -19.96 -4.52 -1.36
C ILE A 144 -18.93 -5.51 -0.81
N GLU A 145 -18.06 -6.03 -1.68
CA GLU A 145 -16.96 -6.92 -1.34
C GLU A 145 -15.98 -6.23 -0.37
N TYR A 146 -15.59 -4.99 -0.66
CA TYR A 146 -14.70 -4.21 0.18
C TYR A 146 -15.28 -4.00 1.60
N LEU A 147 -16.56 -3.68 1.70
CA LEU A 147 -17.26 -3.48 2.97
C LEU A 147 -17.72 -4.79 3.64
N GLY A 148 -17.62 -5.93 2.95
CA GLY A 148 -18.14 -7.22 3.41
C GLY A 148 -19.66 -7.23 3.55
N ALA A 149 -20.38 -6.43 2.76
CA ALA A 149 -21.83 -6.28 2.83
C ALA A 149 -22.60 -7.30 1.96
N ILE A 150 -22.06 -8.52 1.86
CA ILE A 150 -22.56 -9.63 1.02
C ILE A 150 -23.85 -10.23 1.61
#